data_AF-A0A9E3J7Z0-F1
#
_entry.id   AF-A0A9E3J7Z0-F1
#
_cell.length_a   1.000
_cell.length_b   1.000
_cell.length_c   1.000
_cell.angle_alpha   90.00
_cell.angle_beta   90.00
_cell.angle_gamma   90.00
#
_symmetry.space_group_name_H-M   'P 1'
#
loop_
_entity.id
_entity.type
_entity.pdbx_description
1 polymer ?
#
loop_
_entity_poly.entity_id
_entity_poly.type
_entity_poly.pdbx_seq_one_letter_code
_entity_poly.pdbx_strand_id
1 'polypeptide(L)'
;TLRITRSRTAWALAVFFGLQATAAYITMGWMAQIFRDAGVSAGTAGLLLAVTMVMGVPLAFVIPRVATRLPHQGPIVIALGACGLAGYAGLYLAPAAGAWAWAVLLGVSNCAFPLALTMVGMRARTGAGVAQLSAFAQSTGYLISIPGPLLVGVLYQHSGGWGLPIALMVGLMIPQMAVGVLAGRDRTVEDEAAR
;
A
#
# COMPACT_ATOMS: atom_id res chain seq x y z
N THR A 1 9.71 -8.72 -27.93
CA THR A 1 8.93 -7.98 -26.90
C THR A 1 8.92 -8.80 -25.63
N LEU A 2 9.36 -8.26 -24.50
CA LEU A 2 9.36 -8.99 -23.23
C LEU A 2 7.92 -9.38 -22.86
N ARG A 3 7.65 -10.68 -22.65
CA ARG A 3 6.32 -11.17 -22.25
C ARG A 3 6.08 -10.94 -20.76
N ILE A 4 6.00 -9.67 -20.36
CA ILE A 4 5.82 -9.24 -18.97
C ILE A 4 4.51 -9.79 -18.38
N THR A 5 3.48 -9.94 -19.20
CA THR A 5 2.17 -10.51 -18.81
C THR A 5 2.23 -11.99 -18.37
N ARG A 6 3.31 -12.72 -18.72
CA ARG A 6 3.55 -14.10 -18.26
C ARG A 6 4.39 -14.18 -16.98
N SER A 7 5.06 -13.11 -16.58
CA SER A 7 5.93 -13.12 -15.40
C SER A 7 5.08 -13.07 -14.13
N ARG A 8 5.31 -14.04 -13.25
CA ARG A 8 4.69 -14.07 -11.93
C ARG A 8 5.15 -12.89 -11.07
N THR A 9 6.38 -12.43 -11.27
CA THR A 9 6.94 -11.26 -10.60
C THR A 9 6.22 -9.98 -11.03
N ALA A 10 5.91 -9.83 -12.32
CA ALA A 10 5.15 -8.68 -12.81
C ALA A 10 3.72 -8.61 -12.26
N TRP A 11 3.03 -9.75 -12.21
CA TRP A 11 1.72 -9.86 -11.57
C TRP A 11 1.77 -9.61 -10.07
N ALA A 12 2.78 -10.14 -9.37
CA ALA A 12 2.96 -9.88 -7.95
C ALA A 12 3.16 -8.38 -7.67
N LEU A 13 4.00 -7.71 -8.46
CA LEU A 13 4.20 -6.25 -8.35
C LEU A 13 2.93 -5.47 -8.67
N ALA A 14 2.19 -5.86 -9.71
CA ALA A 14 0.92 -5.23 -10.08
C ALA A 14 -0.14 -5.36 -8.99
N VAL A 15 -0.31 -6.55 -8.42
CA VAL A 15 -1.26 -6.82 -7.33
C VAL A 15 -0.84 -6.11 -6.05
N PHE A 16 0.46 -6.14 -5.70
CA PHE A 16 0.99 -5.41 -4.56
C PHE A 16 0.75 -3.90 -4.68
N PHE A 17 1.06 -3.33 -5.85
CA PHE A 17 0.82 -1.92 -6.14
C PHE A 17 -0.66 -1.59 -6.13
N GLY A 18 -1.52 -2.45 -6.68
CA GLY A 18 -2.96 -2.25 -6.70
C GLY A 18 -3.60 -2.29 -5.32
N LEU A 19 -3.19 -3.24 -4.47
CA LEU A 19 -3.63 -3.31 -3.07
C LEU A 19 -3.17 -2.07 -2.29
N GLN A 20 -1.94 -1.64 -2.49
CA GLN A 20 -1.43 -0.43 -1.84
C GLN A 20 -2.15 0.83 -2.37
N ALA A 21 -2.34 0.98 -3.67
CA ALA A 21 -3.09 2.09 -4.24
C ALA A 21 -4.54 2.11 -3.71
N THR A 22 -5.15 0.94 -3.57
CA THR A 22 -6.47 0.78 -2.93
C THR A 22 -6.45 1.33 -1.50
N ALA A 23 -5.51 0.87 -0.67
CA ALA A 23 -5.38 1.31 0.72
C ALA A 23 -5.15 2.83 0.81
N ALA A 24 -4.30 3.38 -0.05
CA ALA A 24 -4.04 4.81 -0.14
C ALA A 24 -5.29 5.61 -0.51
N TYR A 25 -6.04 5.19 -1.54
CA TYR A 25 -7.28 5.87 -1.95
C TYR A 25 -8.36 5.80 -0.89
N ILE A 26 -8.54 4.65 -0.25
CA ILE A 26 -9.50 4.53 0.83
C ILE A 26 -9.08 5.46 1.99
N THR A 27 -7.79 5.47 2.35
CA THR A 27 -7.28 6.37 3.39
C THR A 27 -7.50 7.83 3.02
N MET A 28 -7.25 8.22 1.77
CA MET A 28 -7.43 9.59 1.31
C MET A 28 -8.90 10.04 1.31
N GLY A 29 -9.82 9.15 0.92
CA GLY A 29 -11.25 9.46 0.85
C GLY A 29 -11.99 9.36 2.18
N TRP A 30 -11.61 8.39 3.01
CA TRP A 30 -12.41 7.98 4.17
C TRP A 30 -11.76 8.27 5.52
N MET A 31 -10.43 8.42 5.61
CA MET A 31 -9.77 8.58 6.92
C MET A 31 -10.21 9.83 7.68
N ALA A 32 -10.40 10.96 6.97
CA ALA A 32 -10.93 12.17 7.61
C ALA A 32 -12.35 11.94 8.16
N GLN A 33 -13.16 11.13 7.48
CA GLN A 33 -14.49 10.77 7.95
C GLN A 33 -14.43 9.81 9.13
N ILE A 34 -13.52 8.81 9.13
CA ILE A 34 -13.32 7.91 10.27
C ILE A 34 -13.00 8.70 11.54
N PHE A 35 -12.08 9.66 11.45
CA PHE A 35 -11.73 10.50 12.60
C PHE A 35 -12.89 11.37 13.04
N ARG A 36 -13.65 11.95 12.09
CA ARG A 36 -14.84 12.74 12.41
C ARG A 36 -15.92 11.94 13.12
N ASP A 37 -16.21 10.74 12.64
CA ASP A 37 -17.21 9.85 13.25
C ASP A 37 -16.75 9.32 14.62
N ALA A 38 -15.44 9.27 14.85
CA ALA A 38 -14.85 8.99 16.15
C ALA A 38 -14.87 10.18 17.14
N GLY A 39 -15.46 11.32 16.76
CA GLY A 39 -15.57 12.51 17.60
C GLY A 39 -14.41 13.49 17.51
N VAL A 40 -13.48 13.30 16.56
CA VAL A 40 -12.39 14.25 16.30
C VAL A 40 -12.92 15.43 15.48
N SER A 41 -12.51 16.66 15.82
CA SER A 41 -12.93 17.85 15.07
C SER A 41 -12.50 17.78 13.60
N ALA A 42 -13.30 18.36 12.69
CA ALA A 42 -13.01 18.36 11.26
C ALA A 42 -11.63 18.95 10.91
N GLY A 43 -11.21 19.99 11.64
CA GLY A 43 -9.88 20.58 11.49
C GLY A 43 -8.74 19.62 11.87
N THR A 44 -8.90 18.87 12.97
CA THR A 44 -7.88 17.90 13.39
C THR A 44 -7.85 16.66 12.49
N ALA A 45 -9.01 16.18 12.04
CA ALA A 45 -9.10 15.06 11.09
C ALA A 45 -8.39 15.37 9.76
N GLY A 46 -8.56 16.60 9.24
CA GLY A 46 -7.83 17.08 8.08
C GLY A 46 -6.33 17.19 8.33
N LEU A 47 -5.93 17.68 9.52
CA LEU A 47 -4.52 17.78 9.90
C LEU A 47 -3.86 16.40 10.01
N LEU A 48 -4.54 15.41 10.60
CA LEU A 48 -4.05 14.02 10.68
C LEU A 48 -3.86 13.43 9.28
N LEU A 49 -4.79 13.68 8.35
CA LEU A 49 -4.63 13.30 6.95
C LEU A 49 -3.42 13.97 6.29
N ALA A 50 -3.25 15.27 6.52
CA ALA A 50 -2.10 16.00 6.01
C ALA A 50 -0.79 15.43 6.56
N VAL A 51 -0.72 15.12 7.87
CA VAL A 51 0.44 14.52 8.52
C VAL A 51 0.75 13.14 7.92
N THR A 52 -0.25 12.26 7.76
CA THR A 52 -0.08 10.95 7.13
C THR A 52 0.54 11.07 5.73
N MET A 53 0.07 12.03 4.92
CA MET A 53 0.56 12.25 3.57
C MET A 53 1.98 12.86 3.55
N VAL A 54 2.22 13.88 4.40
CA VAL A 54 3.54 14.53 4.53
C VAL A 54 4.58 13.54 5.04
N MET A 55 4.23 12.66 5.98
CA MET A 55 5.15 11.68 6.53
C MET A 55 5.60 10.65 5.50
N GLY A 56 4.76 10.36 4.51
CA GLY A 56 5.13 9.53 3.37
C GLY A 56 6.32 10.09 2.59
N VAL A 57 6.52 11.41 2.57
CA VAL A 57 7.59 12.07 1.80
C VAL A 57 9.00 11.75 2.31
N PRO A 58 9.39 12.06 3.56
CA PRO A 58 10.74 11.77 4.05
C PRO A 58 11.03 10.27 4.01
N LEU A 59 10.06 9.43 4.35
CA LEU A 59 10.20 7.99 4.29
C LEU A 59 10.33 7.46 2.85
N ALA A 60 9.69 8.10 1.86
CA ALA A 60 9.89 7.77 0.45
C ALA A 60 11.33 7.99 -0.03
N PHE A 61 12.12 8.83 0.62
CA PHE A 61 13.56 8.97 0.32
C PHE A 61 14.42 7.97 1.09
N VAL A 62 14.03 7.62 2.31
CA VAL A 62 14.79 6.71 3.18
C VAL A 62 14.60 5.25 2.77
N ILE A 63 13.35 4.83 2.55
CA ILE A 63 13.00 3.43 2.30
C ILE A 63 13.67 2.86 1.04
N PRO A 64 13.69 3.52 -0.13
CA PRO A 64 14.42 3.03 -1.31
C PRO A 64 15.93 2.86 -1.07
N ARG A 65 16.54 3.76 -0.28
CA ARG A 65 17.95 3.64 0.10
C ARG A 65 18.23 2.44 1.00
N VAL A 66 17.32 2.15 1.94
CA VAL A 66 17.44 0.98 2.81
C VAL A 66 17.14 -0.30 2.03
N ALA A 67 16.14 -0.26 1.15
CA ALA A 67 15.75 -1.33 0.26
C ALA A 67 16.93 -1.78 -0.61
N THR A 68 17.57 -0.85 -1.34
CA THR A 68 18.71 -1.18 -2.21
C THR A 68 19.92 -1.77 -1.47
N ARG A 69 20.01 -1.58 -0.14
CA ARG A 69 21.06 -2.18 0.70
C ARG A 69 20.71 -3.56 1.25
N LEU A 70 19.45 -3.97 1.21
CA LEU A 70 19.02 -5.28 1.72
C LEU A 70 18.96 -6.32 0.60
N PRO A 71 19.49 -7.54 0.83
CA PRO A 71 19.40 -8.63 -0.15
C PRO A 71 17.96 -9.12 -0.36
N HIS A 72 17.06 -8.86 0.59
CA HIS A 72 15.65 -9.23 0.50
C HIS A 72 14.75 -8.07 0.97
N GLN A 73 13.72 -7.74 0.18
CA GLN A 73 12.76 -6.67 0.50
C GLN A 73 11.60 -7.13 1.38
N GLY A 74 11.47 -8.44 1.59
CA GLY A 74 10.42 -9.05 2.42
C GLY A 74 10.31 -8.45 3.82
N PRO A 75 11.41 -8.22 4.57
CA PRO A 75 11.35 -7.63 5.90
C PRO A 75 10.76 -6.21 5.92
N ILE A 76 11.10 -5.38 4.92
CA ILE A 76 10.53 -4.02 4.81
C ILE A 76 9.04 -4.11 4.52
N VAL A 77 8.62 -4.96 3.58
CA VAL A 77 7.20 -5.16 3.26
C VAL A 77 6.41 -5.61 4.49
N ILE A 78 6.96 -6.55 5.27
CA ILE A 78 6.32 -7.04 6.50
C ILE A 78 6.26 -5.93 7.55
N ALA A 79 7.33 -5.15 7.75
CA ALA A 79 7.33 -4.05 8.69
C ALA A 79 6.29 -2.98 8.34
N LEU A 80 6.22 -2.58 7.06
CA LEU A 80 5.23 -1.63 6.57
C LEU A 80 3.80 -2.17 6.69
N GLY A 81 3.61 -3.44 6.35
CA GLY A 81 2.32 -4.11 6.50
C GLY A 81 1.89 -4.27 7.96
N ALA A 82 2.82 -4.55 8.87
CA ALA A 82 2.55 -4.58 10.30
C ALA A 82 2.17 -3.20 10.84
N CYS A 83 2.84 -2.14 10.37
CA CYS A 83 2.50 -0.76 10.73
C CYS A 83 1.08 -0.39 10.29
N GLY A 84 0.67 -0.69 9.05
CA GLY A 84 -0.69 -0.39 8.63
C GLY A 84 -1.73 -1.27 9.34
N LEU A 85 -1.43 -2.55 9.64
CA LEU A 85 -2.31 -3.42 10.43
C LEU A 85 -2.53 -2.86 11.83
N ALA A 86 -1.45 -2.42 12.48
CA ALA A 86 -1.51 -1.75 13.78
C ALA A 86 -2.28 -0.42 13.69
N GLY A 87 -2.09 0.34 12.60
CA GLY A 87 -2.82 1.57 12.31
C GLY A 87 -4.33 1.36 12.21
N TYR A 88 -4.76 0.37 11.43
CA TYR A 88 -6.18 0.03 11.26
C TYR A 88 -6.80 -0.61 12.50
N ALA A 89 -6.09 -1.53 13.17
CA ALA A 89 -6.54 -2.13 14.43
C ALA A 89 -6.67 -1.08 15.53
N GLY A 90 -5.73 -0.13 15.58
CA GLY A 90 -5.76 1.00 16.50
C GLY A 90 -6.90 1.98 16.23
N LEU A 91 -7.22 2.23 14.95
CA LEU A 91 -8.41 2.97 14.54
C LEU A 91 -9.70 2.28 15.02
N TYR A 92 -9.74 0.95 15.09
CA TYR A 92 -10.91 0.22 15.58
C TYR A 92 -11.02 0.24 17.11
N LEU A 93 -9.91 0.05 17.83
CA LEU A 93 -9.87 -0.06 19.29
C LEU A 93 -9.93 1.30 20.00
N ALA A 94 -9.23 2.31 19.50
CA ALA A 94 -9.08 3.61 20.14
C ALA A 94 -8.90 4.75 19.11
N PRO A 95 -9.95 5.07 18.33
CA PRO A 95 -9.85 6.04 17.24
C PRO A 95 -9.55 7.48 17.69
N ALA A 96 -10.04 7.90 18.86
CA ALA A 96 -9.86 9.27 19.37
C ALA A 96 -8.59 9.44 20.23
N ALA A 97 -8.28 8.46 21.10
CA ALA A 97 -7.16 8.57 22.04
C ALA A 97 -5.78 8.37 21.38
N GLY A 98 -5.72 7.62 20.26
CA GLY A 98 -4.47 7.28 19.56
C GLY A 98 -4.33 7.89 18.16
N ALA A 99 -5.20 8.83 17.78
CA ALA A 99 -5.34 9.32 16.40
C ALA A 99 -4.01 9.71 15.72
N TRP A 100 -3.12 10.38 16.46
CA TRP A 100 -1.79 10.76 15.99
C TRP A 100 -0.86 9.56 15.75
N ALA A 101 -0.87 8.57 16.65
CA ALA A 101 -0.07 7.36 16.50
C ALA A 101 -0.52 6.55 15.28
N TRP A 102 -1.83 6.43 15.07
CA TRP A 102 -2.40 5.73 13.91
C TRP A 102 -2.10 6.47 12.60
N ALA A 103 -2.19 7.80 12.58
CA ALA A 103 -1.82 8.61 11.43
C ALA A 103 -0.34 8.42 11.03
N VAL A 104 0.56 8.39 12.03
CA VAL A 104 1.98 8.09 11.83
C VAL A 104 2.17 6.69 11.24
N LEU A 105 1.54 5.67 11.83
CA LEU A 105 1.64 4.28 11.39
C LEU A 105 1.10 4.07 9.96
N LEU A 106 -0.02 4.70 9.61
CA LEU A 106 -0.57 4.67 8.26
C LEU A 106 0.32 5.44 7.27
N GLY A 107 0.93 6.54 7.69
CA GLY A 107 1.89 7.30 6.87
C GLY A 107 3.13 6.47 6.56
N VAL A 108 3.63 5.74 7.56
CA VAL A 108 4.68 4.73 7.38
C VAL A 108 4.22 3.66 6.40
N SER A 109 3.04 3.06 6.57
CA SER A 109 2.50 2.06 5.65
C SER A 109 2.40 2.57 4.20
N ASN A 110 2.10 3.86 3.99
CA ASN A 110 2.01 4.47 2.67
C ASN A 110 3.35 4.44 1.88
N CYS A 111 4.47 4.25 2.60
CA CYS A 111 5.79 4.10 2.01
C CYS A 111 5.97 2.76 1.27
N ALA A 112 5.00 1.85 1.36
CA ALA A 112 4.93 0.68 0.50
C ALA A 112 4.84 1.05 -0.99
N PHE A 113 4.31 2.24 -1.33
CA PHE A 113 4.22 2.73 -2.70
C PHE A 113 5.59 3.01 -3.36
N PRO A 114 6.45 3.90 -2.81
CA PRO A 114 7.79 4.11 -3.35
C PRO A 114 8.67 2.85 -3.26
N LEU A 115 8.46 1.99 -2.26
CA LEU A 115 9.09 0.68 -2.21
C LEU A 115 8.70 -0.19 -3.42
N ALA A 116 7.40 -0.24 -3.77
CA ALA A 116 6.92 -0.96 -4.95
C ALA A 116 7.61 -0.49 -6.23
N LEU A 117 7.70 0.83 -6.43
CA LEU A 117 8.37 1.42 -7.60
C LEU A 117 9.86 1.10 -7.64
N THR A 118 10.52 1.12 -6.47
CA THR A 118 11.93 0.73 -6.35
C THR A 118 12.12 -0.74 -6.72
N MET A 119 11.24 -1.62 -6.22
CA MET A 119 11.28 -3.04 -6.53
C MET A 119 11.05 -3.31 -8.02
N VAL A 120 10.14 -2.59 -8.66
CA VAL A 120 9.95 -2.64 -10.12
C VAL A 120 11.25 -2.31 -10.85
N GLY A 121 11.95 -1.25 -10.44
CA GLY A 121 13.26 -0.89 -10.99
C GLY A 121 14.32 -1.97 -10.79
N MET A 122 14.34 -2.63 -9.63
CA MET A 122 15.29 -3.72 -9.32
C MET A 122 14.98 -5.04 -10.02
N ARG A 123 13.75 -5.25 -10.55
CA ARG A 123 13.32 -6.52 -11.18
C ARG A 123 13.43 -6.57 -12.70
N ALA A 124 13.94 -5.52 -13.33
CA ALA A 124 14.31 -5.51 -14.75
C ALA A 124 15.78 -5.08 -14.93
N ARG A 125 16.54 -5.73 -15.83
CA ARG A 125 17.95 -5.38 -16.07
C ARG A 125 18.12 -4.36 -17.19
N THR A 126 17.10 -4.21 -18.04
CA THR A 126 17.08 -3.26 -19.16
C THR A 126 16.17 -2.07 -18.87
N GLY A 127 16.57 -0.86 -19.29
CA GLY A 127 15.74 0.35 -19.14
C GLY A 127 14.36 0.23 -19.80
N ALA A 128 14.30 -0.44 -20.96
CA ALA A 128 13.03 -0.75 -21.63
C ALA A 128 12.15 -1.73 -20.83
N GLY A 129 12.76 -2.72 -20.16
CA GLY A 129 12.07 -3.65 -19.27
C GLY A 129 11.48 -2.95 -18.04
N VAL A 130 12.25 -2.04 -17.41
CA VAL A 130 11.76 -1.22 -16.28
C VAL A 130 10.55 -0.38 -16.70
N ALA A 131 10.61 0.26 -17.87
CA ALA A 131 9.52 1.09 -18.38
C ALA A 131 8.24 0.27 -18.63
N GLN A 132 8.34 -0.88 -19.31
CA GLN A 132 7.17 -1.73 -19.55
C GLN A 132 6.64 -2.36 -18.25
N LEU A 133 7.51 -2.80 -17.34
CA LEU A 133 7.10 -3.39 -16.07
C LEU A 133 6.39 -2.35 -15.19
N SER A 134 6.92 -1.13 -15.15
CA SER A 134 6.29 0.01 -14.47
C SER A 134 4.94 0.34 -15.07
N ALA A 135 4.84 0.41 -16.40
CA ALA A 135 3.59 0.70 -17.09
C ALA A 135 2.54 -0.39 -16.82
N PHE A 136 2.94 -1.66 -16.84
CA PHE A 136 2.04 -2.79 -16.55
C PHE A 136 1.60 -2.79 -15.09
N ALA A 137 2.54 -2.73 -14.14
CA ALA A 137 2.25 -2.77 -12.72
C ALA A 137 1.37 -1.59 -12.28
N GLN A 138 1.65 -0.38 -12.77
CA GLN A 138 0.83 0.79 -12.46
C GLN A 138 -0.54 0.72 -13.13
N SER A 139 -0.62 0.41 -14.43
CA SER A 139 -1.93 0.36 -15.12
C SER A 139 -2.85 -0.69 -14.51
N THR A 140 -2.34 -1.91 -14.31
CA THR A 140 -3.11 -3.01 -13.70
C THR A 140 -3.42 -2.70 -12.24
N GLY A 141 -2.46 -2.18 -11.48
CA GLY A 141 -2.68 -1.87 -10.07
C GLY A 141 -3.70 -0.73 -9.87
N TYR A 142 -3.66 0.32 -10.69
CA TYR A 142 -4.69 1.36 -10.67
C TYR A 142 -6.07 0.80 -11.03
N LEU A 143 -6.14 -0.11 -12.03
CA LEU A 143 -7.40 -0.79 -12.38
C LEU A 143 -7.98 -1.58 -11.18
N ILE A 144 -7.13 -2.30 -10.45
CA ILE A 144 -7.49 -3.03 -9.23
C ILE A 144 -7.94 -2.07 -8.11
N SER A 145 -7.41 -0.84 -8.09
CA SER A 145 -7.71 0.12 -7.03
C SER A 145 -9.06 0.82 -7.14
N ILE A 146 -9.61 0.91 -8.36
CA ILE A 146 -10.92 1.54 -8.65
C ILE A 146 -12.05 1.01 -7.75
N PRO A 147 -12.29 -0.31 -7.64
CA PRO A 147 -13.39 -0.82 -6.84
C PRO A 147 -13.20 -0.64 -5.33
N GLY A 148 -11.97 -0.40 -4.85
CA GLY A 148 -11.65 -0.39 -3.42
C GLY A 148 -12.43 0.65 -2.59
N PRO A 149 -12.33 1.95 -2.90
CA PRO A 149 -13.09 3.00 -2.22
C PRO A 149 -14.60 2.80 -2.33
N LEU A 150 -15.07 2.25 -3.46
CA LEU A 150 -16.49 2.01 -3.71
C LEU A 150 -17.03 0.89 -2.82
N LEU A 151 -16.29 -0.22 -2.70
CA LEU A 151 -16.58 -1.32 -1.78
C LEU A 151 -16.66 -0.83 -0.35
N VAL A 152 -15.68 -0.03 0.09
CA VAL A 152 -15.67 0.55 1.44
C VAL A 152 -16.87 1.46 1.67
N GLY A 153 -17.24 2.28 0.70
CA GLY A 153 -18.41 3.14 0.81
C GLY A 153 -19.72 2.37 0.94
N VAL A 154 -19.89 1.32 0.13
CA VAL A 154 -21.08 0.43 0.21
C VAL A 154 -21.10 -0.29 1.56
N LEU A 155 -19.97 -0.84 2.00
CA LEU A 155 -19.84 -1.50 3.31
C LEU A 155 -20.16 -0.55 4.46
N TYR A 156 -19.69 0.70 4.38
CA TYR A 156 -19.98 1.72 5.39
C TYR A 156 -21.47 2.04 5.44
N GLN A 157 -22.13 2.26 4.29
CA GLN A 157 -23.57 2.54 4.23
C GLN A 157 -24.42 1.38 4.78
N HIS A 158 -24.05 0.13 4.48
CA HIS A 158 -24.80 -1.03 4.96
C HIS A 158 -24.51 -1.40 6.42
N SER A 159 -23.29 -1.18 6.91
CA SER A 159 -22.88 -1.57 8.26
C SER A 159 -23.23 -0.53 9.32
N GLY A 160 -23.50 0.72 8.92
CA GLY A 160 -23.75 1.83 9.84
C GLY A 160 -22.55 2.19 10.72
N GLY A 161 -21.34 1.74 10.37
CA GLY A 161 -20.13 1.94 11.15
C GLY A 161 -18.86 1.44 10.46
N TRP A 162 -17.72 1.69 11.10
CA TRP A 162 -16.38 1.49 10.53
C TRP A 162 -15.77 0.10 10.74
N GLY A 163 -16.42 -0.78 11.50
CA GLY A 163 -15.90 -2.11 11.78
C GLY A 163 -15.70 -2.98 10.54
N LEU A 164 -16.71 -3.06 9.67
CA LEU A 164 -16.66 -3.88 8.45
C LEU A 164 -15.66 -3.32 7.41
N PRO A 165 -15.64 -1.99 7.14
CA PRO A 165 -14.59 -1.37 6.33
C PRO A 165 -13.18 -1.63 6.84
N ILE A 166 -12.93 -1.47 8.14
CA ILE A 166 -11.61 -1.69 8.74
C ILE A 166 -11.22 -3.17 8.63
N ALA A 167 -12.15 -4.10 8.88
CA ALA A 167 -11.91 -5.53 8.73
C ALA A 167 -11.55 -5.90 7.28
N LEU A 168 -12.20 -5.28 6.28
CA LEU A 168 -11.85 -5.45 4.88
C LEU A 168 -10.43 -4.92 4.59
N MET A 169 -10.06 -3.75 5.10
CA MET A 169 -8.72 -3.17 4.91
C MET A 169 -7.63 -4.05 5.53
N VAL A 170 -7.86 -4.53 6.75
CA VAL A 170 -6.99 -5.52 7.40
C VAL A 170 -6.89 -6.80 6.56
N GLY A 171 -8.03 -7.28 6.06
CA GLY A 171 -8.11 -8.45 5.18
C GLY A 171 -7.35 -8.26 3.86
N LEU A 172 -7.31 -7.05 3.31
CA LEU A 172 -6.55 -6.70 2.09
C LEU A 172 -5.05 -6.52 2.35
N MET A 173 -4.65 -6.13 3.58
CA MET A 173 -3.24 -6.02 3.95
C MET A 173 -2.52 -7.36 4.03
N ILE A 174 -3.21 -8.43 4.44
CA ILE A 174 -2.63 -9.78 4.51
C ILE A 174 -2.12 -10.26 3.14
N PRO A 175 -2.93 -10.31 2.06
CA PRO A 175 -2.46 -10.67 0.74
C PRO A 175 -1.46 -9.65 0.20
N GLN A 176 -1.58 -8.35 0.54
CA GLN A 176 -0.57 -7.36 0.16
C GLN A 176 0.81 -7.72 0.73
N MET A 177 0.91 -8.07 2.01
CA MET A 177 2.16 -8.52 2.62
C MET A 177 2.68 -9.80 1.97
N ALA A 178 1.81 -10.78 1.77
CA ALA A 178 2.20 -12.06 1.16
C ALA A 178 2.77 -11.85 -0.26
N VAL A 179 2.09 -11.06 -1.09
CA VAL A 179 2.49 -10.76 -2.46
C VAL A 179 3.73 -9.87 -2.50
N GLY A 180 3.86 -8.89 -1.60
CA GLY A 180 5.05 -8.04 -1.53
C GLY A 180 6.30 -8.81 -1.05
N VAL A 181 6.16 -9.77 -0.14
CA VAL A 181 7.24 -10.71 0.21
C VAL A 181 7.61 -11.57 -1.00
N LEU A 182 6.62 -12.03 -1.77
CA LEU A 182 6.85 -12.80 -3.00
C LEU A 182 7.59 -11.98 -4.06
N ALA A 183 7.20 -10.72 -4.25
CA ALA A 183 7.85 -9.76 -5.15
C ALA A 183 9.25 -9.34 -4.65
N GLY A 184 9.48 -9.44 -3.33
CA GLY A 184 10.76 -9.17 -2.66
C GLY A 184 11.83 -10.23 -2.90
N ARG A 185 11.46 -11.40 -3.44
CA ARG A 185 12.41 -12.48 -3.78
C ARG A 185 13.25 -12.10 -4.98
N ASP A 186 14.50 -12.56 -4.97
CA ASP A 186 15.52 -12.24 -5.97
C ASP A 186 15.28 -12.93 -7.32
N ARG A 187 14.21 -12.52 -8.01
CA ARG A 187 13.80 -13.05 -9.31
C ARG A 187 13.56 -11.91 -10.28
N THR A 188 14.19 -11.97 -11.44
CA THR A 188 14.01 -10.96 -12.48
C THR A 188 12.94 -11.39 -13.48
N VAL A 189 12.24 -10.41 -14.05
CA VAL A 189 11.22 -10.66 -15.08
C VAL A 189 11.84 -11.26 -16.35
N GLU A 190 13.11 -10.97 -16.60
CA GLU A 190 13.86 -11.48 -17.76
C GLU A 190 14.24 -12.97 -17.62
N ASP A 191 14.52 -13.46 -16.39
CA ASP A 191 14.74 -14.91 -16.16
C ASP A 191 13.47 -15.73 -16.40
N GLU A 192 12.29 -15.15 -16.18
CA GLU A 192 11.00 -15.80 -16.45
C GLU A 192 10.55 -15.65 -17.90
N ALA A 193 10.92 -14.55 -18.57
CA ALA A 193 10.61 -14.34 -19.99
C ALA A 193 11.49 -15.20 -20.93
N ALA A 194 12.62 -15.71 -20.44
CA ALA A 194 13.51 -16.63 -21.15
C ALA A 194 13.08 -18.12 -21.04
N ARG A 195 12.04 -18.44 -20.24
CA ARG A 195 11.42 -19.77 -20.13
C ARG A 195 10.10 -19.83 -20.89
#